data_AF-A0A090W8Q4-F1
#
_entry.id   AF-A0A090W8Q4-F1
#
_cell.length_a   1.000
_cell.length_b   1.000
_cell.length_c   1.000
_cell.angle_alpha   90.00
_cell.angle_beta   90.00
_cell.angle_gamma   90.00
#
_symmetry.space_group_name_H-M   'P 1'
#
loop_
_entity.id
_entity.type
_entity.pdbx_description
1 polymer ?
#
loop_
_entity_poly.entity_id
_entity_poly.type
_entity_poly.pdbx_seq_one_letter_code
_entity_poly.pdbx_strand_id
1 'polypeptide(L)'
;MDKANVLETSRLWRETVQAMEKDYPEVEVSYEFVDAVAMRLVQWPNSYDVLITENLFGDILTDEASVISGSMGLMPSASLGSDIGLFEPIHGSYPQATGKNIANPMATVLSAA
;
A
#
# COMPACT_ATOMS: atom_id res chain seq x y z
N MET A 1 -3.57 4.33 -8.90
CA MET A 1 -3.20 5.75 -8.73
C MET A 1 -1.84 6.02 -9.37
N ASP A 2 -1.60 7.26 -9.79
CA ASP A 2 -0.40 7.63 -10.56
C ASP A 2 -0.13 9.15 -10.52
N LYS A 3 0.85 9.63 -11.29
CA LYS A 3 1.03 11.07 -11.60
C LYS A 3 1.10 11.33 -13.11
N ALA A 4 0.19 10.74 -13.88
CA ALA A 4 0.20 10.74 -15.35
C ALA A 4 0.08 12.13 -15.99
N ASN A 5 -0.33 13.15 -15.24
CA ASN A 5 -0.34 14.54 -15.70
C ASN A 5 1.04 15.22 -15.69
N VAL A 6 2.05 14.59 -15.09
CA VAL A 6 3.42 15.11 -14.99
C VAL A 6 4.47 14.09 -15.44
N LEU A 7 4.31 12.81 -15.08
CA LEU A 7 5.33 11.78 -15.30
C LEU A 7 4.93 10.83 -16.43
N GLU A 8 5.82 10.64 -17.40
CA GLU A 8 5.63 9.69 -18.50
C GLU A 8 5.58 8.24 -18.02
N THR A 9 6.34 7.88 -16.97
CA THR A 9 6.28 6.55 -16.36
C THR A 9 4.88 6.25 -15.82
N SER A 10 4.27 7.24 -15.19
CA SER A 10 2.89 7.15 -14.70
C SER A 10 1.85 7.11 -15.82
N ARG A 11 2.12 7.72 -16.98
CA ARG A 11 1.26 7.56 -18.17
C ARG A 11 1.31 6.12 -18.68
N LEU A 12 2.51 5.56 -18.82
CA LEU A 12 2.69 4.16 -19.21
C LEU A 12 2.03 3.21 -18.21
N TRP A 13 2.18 3.47 -16.91
CA TRP A 13 1.51 2.71 -15.86
C TRP A 13 -0.01 2.68 -16.06
N ARG A 14 -0.63 3.87 -16.24
CA ARG A 14 -2.07 3.99 -16.49
C ARG A 14 -2.52 3.25 -17.75
N GLU A 15 -1.80 3.43 -18.87
CA GLU A 15 -2.10 2.75 -20.14
C GLU A 15 -2.02 1.22 -20.00
N THR A 16 -1.05 0.72 -19.22
CA THR A 16 -0.89 -0.72 -18.95
C THR A 16 -2.06 -1.26 -18.14
N VAL A 17 -2.48 -0.57 -17.08
CA VAL A 17 -3.63 -0.97 -16.26
C VAL A 17 -4.92 -0.94 -17.10
N GLN A 18 -5.13 0.09 -17.93
CA GLN A 18 -6.29 0.18 -18.84
C GLN A 18 -6.34 -0.95 -19.87
N ALA A 19 -5.19 -1.45 -20.30
CA ALA A 19 -5.13 -2.61 -21.19
C ALA A 19 -5.58 -3.89 -20.48
N MET A 20 -5.15 -4.08 -19.22
CA MET A 20 -5.51 -5.24 -18.39
C MET A 20 -6.95 -5.23 -17.89
N GLU A 21 -7.52 -4.05 -17.60
CA GLU A 21 -8.90 -3.90 -17.11
C GLU A 21 -9.94 -4.64 -17.97
N LYS A 22 -9.70 -4.72 -19.28
CA LYS A 22 -10.57 -5.43 -20.23
C LYS A 22 -10.70 -6.92 -19.96
N ASP A 23 -9.68 -7.51 -19.33
CA ASP A 23 -9.64 -8.93 -19.00
C ASP A 23 -10.37 -9.26 -17.69
N TYR A 24 -10.78 -8.23 -16.91
CA TYR A 24 -11.42 -8.35 -15.60
C TYR A 24 -12.70 -7.48 -15.50
N PRO A 25 -13.73 -7.74 -16.32
CA PRO A 25 -14.94 -6.91 -16.41
C PRO A 25 -15.79 -6.86 -15.12
N GLU A 26 -15.56 -7.78 -14.18
CA GLU A 26 -16.19 -7.83 -12.87
C GLU A 26 -15.62 -6.83 -11.85
N VAL A 27 -14.44 -6.26 -12.13
CA VAL A 27 -13.75 -5.31 -11.25
C VAL A 27 -13.99 -3.88 -11.72
N GLU A 28 -14.52 -3.03 -10.85
CA GLU A 28 -14.63 -1.59 -11.12
C GLU A 28 -13.26 -0.93 -10.94
N VAL A 29 -12.74 -0.32 -12.00
CA VAL A 29 -11.43 0.37 -11.97
C VAL A 29 -11.61 1.86 -12.12
N SER A 30 -11.00 2.63 -11.21
CA SER A 30 -10.95 4.08 -11.26
C SER A 30 -9.51 4.59 -11.23
N TYR A 31 -9.27 5.76 -11.84
CA TYR A 31 -7.94 6.34 -11.99
C TYR A 31 -7.87 7.69 -11.29
N GLU A 32 -6.97 7.79 -10.31
CA GLU A 32 -6.77 9.00 -9.50
C GLU A 32 -5.28 9.37 -9.41
N PHE A 33 -5.02 10.66 -9.17
CA PHE A 33 -3.66 11.15 -8.95
C PHE A 33 -3.23 10.98 -7.49
N VAL A 34 -1.96 10.66 -7.27
CA VAL A 34 -1.40 10.35 -5.94
C VAL A 34 -1.63 11.44 -4.89
N ASP A 35 -1.59 12.72 -5.28
CA ASP A 35 -1.87 13.85 -4.38
C ASP A 35 -3.34 13.92 -3.96
N ALA A 36 -4.26 13.64 -4.88
CA ALA A 36 -5.68 13.55 -4.56
C ALA A 36 -5.97 12.34 -3.65
N VAL A 37 -5.33 11.20 -3.91
CA VAL A 37 -5.50 9.98 -3.10
C VAL A 37 -4.96 10.17 -1.69
N ALA A 38 -3.80 10.80 -1.50
CA ALA A 38 -3.28 11.14 -0.17
C ALA A 38 -4.32 11.92 0.66
N MET A 39 -4.87 13.00 0.07
CA MET A 39 -5.91 13.79 0.73
C MET A 39 -7.19 13.01 1.04
N ARG A 40 -7.59 12.09 0.14
CA ARG A 40 -8.82 11.29 0.28
C ARG A 40 -8.67 10.15 1.26
N LEU A 41 -7.48 9.53 1.35
CA LEU A 41 -7.17 8.52 2.36
C LEU A 41 -7.42 9.05 3.76
N VAL A 42 -6.98 10.27 4.06
CA VAL A 42 -7.23 10.91 5.36
C VAL A 42 -8.70 11.24 5.58
N GLN A 43 -9.38 11.79 4.58
CA GLN A 43 -10.76 12.29 4.73
C GLN A 43 -11.81 11.17 4.73
N TRP A 44 -11.65 10.19 3.84
CA TRP A 44 -12.62 9.14 3.56
C TRP A 44 -11.92 7.79 3.28
N PRO A 45 -11.20 7.23 4.26
CA PRO A 45 -10.44 5.98 4.05
C PRO A 45 -11.33 4.81 3.63
N ASN A 46 -12.59 4.78 4.13
CA ASN A 46 -13.55 3.71 3.84
C ASN A 46 -14.12 3.73 2.42
N SER A 47 -13.72 4.70 1.58
CA SER A 47 -14.14 4.77 0.17
C SER A 47 -13.31 3.90 -0.75
N TYR A 48 -12.18 3.35 -0.27
CA TYR A 48 -11.27 2.52 -1.03
C TYR A 48 -11.33 1.07 -0.60
N ASP A 49 -11.31 0.16 -1.58
CA ASP A 49 -11.16 -1.29 -1.38
C ASP A 49 -9.72 -1.72 -1.68
N VAL A 50 -9.32 -1.62 -2.96
CA VAL A 50 -7.97 -1.96 -3.43
C VAL A 50 -7.31 -0.75 -4.09
N LEU A 51 -6.10 -0.41 -3.62
CA LEU A 51 -5.26 0.62 -4.22
C LEU A 51 -4.03 -0.01 -4.89
N ILE A 52 -3.86 0.23 -6.20
CA ILE A 52 -2.68 -0.19 -6.97
C ILE A 52 -1.85 1.00 -7.41
N THR A 53 -0.52 0.89 -7.35
CA THR A 53 0.39 2.00 -7.63
C THR A 53 1.83 1.55 -7.88
N GLU A 54 2.66 2.49 -8.34
CA GLU A 54 4.12 2.37 -8.42
C GLU A 54 4.77 2.34 -7.02
N ASN A 55 5.97 1.74 -6.91
CA ASN A 55 6.67 1.45 -5.65
C ASN A 55 6.77 2.68 -4.71
N LEU A 56 7.33 3.80 -5.17
CA LEU A 56 7.53 4.99 -4.33
C LEU A 56 6.21 5.58 -3.78
N PHE A 57 5.16 5.58 -4.60
CA PHE A 57 3.84 6.06 -4.16
C PHE A 57 3.20 5.07 -3.19
N GLY A 58 3.45 3.76 -3.36
CA GLY A 58 3.01 2.73 -2.44
C GLY A 58 3.61 2.94 -1.06
N ASP A 59 4.94 3.07 -0.99
CA ASP A 59 5.70 3.30 0.25
C ASP A 59 5.13 4.48 1.07
N ILE A 60 4.93 5.63 0.42
CA ILE A 60 4.39 6.83 1.07
C ILE A 60 2.97 6.60 1.60
N LEU A 61 2.09 6.03 0.77
CA LEU A 61 0.67 5.92 1.12
C LEU A 61 0.37 4.76 2.07
N THR A 62 1.19 3.70 2.09
CA THR A 62 1.07 2.64 3.11
C THR A 62 1.42 3.15 4.49
N ASP A 63 2.41 4.05 4.61
CA ASP A 63 2.75 4.71 5.87
C ASP A 63 1.64 5.67 6.31
N GLU A 64 1.06 6.45 5.39
CA GLU A 64 -0.11 7.29 5.68
C GLU A 64 -1.31 6.47 6.17
N ALA A 65 -1.61 5.35 5.50
CA ALA A 65 -2.68 4.42 5.90
C ALA A 65 -2.44 3.79 7.28
N SER A 66 -1.17 3.56 7.65
CA SER A 66 -0.82 3.03 8.97
C SER A 66 -1.26 3.96 10.11
N VAL A 67 -1.24 5.28 9.90
CA VAL A 67 -1.69 6.27 10.90
C VAL A 67 -3.21 6.20 11.07
N ILE A 68 -3.94 5.97 9.98
CA ILE A 68 -5.41 5.81 9.99
C ILE A 68 -5.82 4.59 10.81
N SER A 69 -5.07 3.49 10.70
CA SER A 69 -5.29 2.28 11.51
C SER A 69 -4.99 2.47 13.01
N GLY A 70 -4.30 3.55 13.38
CA GLY A 70 -3.94 3.90 14.75
C GLY A 70 -2.59 3.35 15.23
N SER A 71 -1.97 2.39 14.53
CA SER A 71 -0.63 1.91 14.87
C SER A 71 0.06 1.14 13.72
N MET A 72 1.28 1.53 13.39
CA MET A 72 2.16 0.74 12.50
C MET A 72 2.40 -0.70 13.01
N GLY A 73 2.31 -0.93 14.32
CA GLY A 73 2.47 -2.26 14.92
C GLY A 73 1.34 -3.25 14.59
N LEU A 74 0.33 -2.82 13.84
CA LEU A 74 -0.82 -3.63 13.40
C LEU A 74 -0.79 -3.96 11.91
N MET A 75 0.19 -3.44 11.15
CA MET A 75 0.17 -3.47 9.70
C MET A 75 1.04 -4.62 9.15
N PRO A 76 0.44 -5.74 8.70
CA PRO A 76 1.16 -6.82 8.04
C PRO A 76 1.49 -6.47 6.59
N SER A 77 2.39 -7.24 5.98
CA SER A 77 2.67 -7.18 4.55
C SER A 77 3.06 -8.52 3.95
N ALA A 78 2.84 -8.64 2.65
CA ALA A 78 3.24 -9.78 1.84
C ALA A 78 3.87 -9.28 0.53
N SER A 79 5.11 -9.66 0.28
CA SER A 79 5.82 -9.46 -0.98
C SER A 79 5.82 -10.78 -1.75
N LEU A 80 5.03 -10.85 -2.81
CA LEU A 80 4.80 -12.09 -3.57
C LEU A 80 5.56 -12.05 -4.90
N GLY A 81 6.44 -13.04 -5.10
CA GLY A 81 7.05 -13.34 -6.39
C GLY A 81 6.49 -14.64 -6.98
N SER A 82 7.05 -15.07 -8.12
CA SER A 82 6.61 -16.29 -8.79
C SER A 82 6.88 -17.57 -7.98
N ASP A 83 8.01 -17.63 -7.28
CA ASP A 83 8.45 -18.83 -6.55
C ASP A 83 8.49 -18.66 -5.03
N ILE A 84 8.65 -17.41 -4.57
CA ILE A 84 8.90 -17.09 -3.15
C ILE A 84 7.96 -15.97 -2.72
N GLY A 85 7.31 -16.17 -1.58
CA GLY A 85 6.63 -15.13 -0.82
C GLY A 85 7.46 -14.73 0.40
N LEU A 86 7.62 -13.43 0.63
CA LEU A 86 8.20 -12.87 1.84
C LEU A 86 7.08 -12.18 2.63
N PHE A 87 6.96 -12.56 3.90
CA PHE A 87 5.94 -12.04 4.80
C PHE A 87 6.63 -11.34 5.99
N GLU A 88 6.39 -10.06 6.14
CA GLU A 88 7.05 -9.23 7.16
C GLU A 88 6.13 -8.09 7.62
N PRO A 89 6.31 -7.55 8.83
CA PRO A 89 5.61 -6.32 9.23
C PRO A 89 6.14 -5.13 8.42
N ILE A 90 5.31 -4.11 8.16
CA ILE A 90 5.80 -2.89 7.48
C ILE A 90 6.69 -2.02 8.38
N HIS A 91 6.58 -2.17 9.71
CA HIS A 91 7.34 -1.35 10.62
C HIS A 91 8.83 -1.73 10.60
N GLY A 92 9.70 -0.74 10.75
CA GLY A 92 11.14 -0.96 10.86
C GLY A 92 11.56 -1.64 12.17
N SER A 93 12.88 -1.72 12.37
CA SER A 93 13.50 -2.45 13.51
C SER A 93 13.27 -1.84 14.89
N TYR A 94 12.73 -0.61 14.97
CA TYR A 94 12.52 0.18 16.19
C TYR A 94 13.62 -0.01 17.26
N PRO A 95 14.89 0.36 16.98
CA PRO A 95 16.03 0.00 17.82
C PRO A 95 15.92 0.47 19.28
N GLN A 96 15.17 1.53 19.53
CA GLN A 96 14.94 2.08 20.87
C GLN A 96 14.14 1.13 21.77
N ALA A 97 13.41 0.16 21.21
CA ALA A 97 12.65 -0.86 21.94
C ALA A 97 13.38 -2.20 22.12
N THR A 98 14.56 -2.37 21.50
CA THR A 98 15.34 -3.60 21.57
C THR A 98 15.62 -4.00 23.03
N GLY A 99 15.26 -5.23 23.37
CA GLY A 99 15.47 -5.80 24.72
C GLY A 99 14.55 -5.23 25.81
N LYS A 100 13.61 -4.33 25.48
CA LYS A 100 12.72 -3.70 26.46
C LYS A 100 11.38 -4.40 26.63
N ASN A 101 11.07 -5.38 25.79
CA ASN A 101 9.80 -6.11 25.80
C ASN A 101 8.55 -5.20 25.68
N ILE A 102 8.65 -4.17 24.83
CA ILE A 102 7.57 -3.19 24.57
C ILE A 102 7.15 -3.13 23.09
N ALA A 103 7.79 -3.89 22.21
CA ALA A 103 7.41 -3.94 20.81
C ALA A 103 6.05 -4.63 20.66
N ASN A 104 5.17 -4.09 19.81
CA ASN A 104 3.91 -4.74 19.47
C ASN A 104 4.15 -5.82 18.40
N PRO A 105 3.98 -7.12 18.70
CA PRO A 105 4.28 -8.19 17.76
C PRO A 105 3.15 -8.47 16.76
N MET A 106 2.02 -7.76 16.86
CA MET A 106 0.80 -8.08 16.10
C MET A 106 1.02 -8.04 14.58
N ALA A 107 1.75 -7.07 14.05
CA ALA A 107 2.06 -7.00 12.63
C ALA A 107 2.79 -8.26 12.14
N THR A 108 3.76 -8.79 12.91
CA THR A 108 4.45 -10.04 12.55
C THR A 108 3.54 -11.26 12.61
N VAL A 109 2.67 -11.35 13.64
CA VAL A 109 1.70 -12.43 13.76
C VAL A 109 0.71 -12.40 12.60
N LEU A 110 0.21 -11.21 12.23
CA LEU A 110 -0.70 -11.03 11.12
C LEU A 110 -0.04 -11.29 9.76
N SER A 111 1.26 -11.02 9.59
CA SER A 111 1.99 -11.42 8.38
C SER A 111 2.14 -12.94 8.24
N ALA A 112 2.07 -13.69 9.35
CA ALA A 112 2.15 -15.15 9.33
C ALA A 112 0.79 -15.86 9.18
N ALA A 113 -0.33 -15.12 9.27
CA ALA A 113 -1.70 -15.64 9.23
C ALA A 113 -2.15 -15.96 7.79
#